data_AF-A0A0E3QVG0-F1
#
_entry.id   AF-A0A0E3QVG0-F1
#
_cell.length_a   1.000
_cell.length_b   1.000
_cell.length_c   1.000
_cell.angle_alpha   90.00
_cell.angle_beta   90.00
_cell.angle_gamma   90.00
#
_symmetry.space_group_name_H-M   'P 1'
#
loop_
_entity.id
_entity.type
_entity.pdbx_description
1 polymer ?
#
loop_
_entity_poly.entity_id
_entity_poly.type
_entity_poly.pdbx_seq_one_letter_code
_entity_poly.pdbx_strand_id
1 'polypeptide(L)'
;MCHVHLIRQAPKKVPKKKHKEVSEKIKEALVDRQKLQDLIRELDNMRYKSTADTLEHFQYDVMNYMQFPQSHWKRIRTPNIMERTNKEIKRIWTFQPRNTFQILEFQKEIHGTEALMELKL
;
A
#
# COMPACT_ATOMS: atom_id res chain seq x y z
N MET A 1 2.68 7.21 4.21
CA MET A 1 2.66 5.73 4.10
C MET A 1 1.34 5.15 4.65
N CYS A 2 0.82 3.99 4.20
CA CYS A 2 -0.43 3.40 4.75
C CYS A 2 -0.18 2.06 5.47
N HIS A 3 -1.13 1.59 6.30
CA HIS A 3 -1.01 0.34 7.09
C HIS A 3 -0.64 -0.87 6.22
N VAL A 4 -1.36 -1.10 5.13
CA VAL A 4 -1.12 -2.23 4.21
C VAL A 4 0.28 -2.17 3.61
N HIS A 5 0.69 -0.99 3.14
CA HIS A 5 2.01 -0.83 2.57
C HIS A 5 3.11 -0.96 3.62
N LEU A 6 2.91 -0.47 4.85
CA LEU A 6 3.88 -0.60 5.93
C LEU A 6 4.10 -2.07 6.30
N ILE A 7 3.02 -2.82 6.52
CA ILE A 7 3.07 -4.25 6.85
C ILE A 7 3.77 -5.05 5.74
N ARG A 8 3.59 -4.67 4.47
CA ARG A 8 4.21 -5.36 3.32
C ARG A 8 5.65 -4.94 3.03
N GLN A 9 6.00 -3.67 3.25
CA GLN A 9 7.30 -3.11 2.88
C GLN A 9 8.33 -3.26 4.00
N ALA A 10 7.94 -3.04 5.26
CA ALA A 10 8.89 -3.04 6.38
C ALA A 10 9.64 -4.38 6.56
N PRO A 11 8.98 -5.57 6.49
CA PRO A 11 9.67 -6.86 6.66
C PRO A 11 10.66 -7.19 5.54
N LYS A 12 10.61 -6.52 4.38
CA LYS A 12 11.53 -6.83 3.26
C LYS A 12 13.00 -6.63 3.60
N LYS A 13 13.28 -5.82 4.62
CA LYS A 13 14.63 -5.54 5.15
C LYS A 13 15.13 -6.62 6.13
N VAL A 14 14.29 -7.58 6.47
CA VAL A 14 14.57 -8.71 7.38
C VAL A 14 14.83 -9.98 6.54
N PRO A 15 15.53 -11.02 7.05
CA PRO A 15 15.63 -12.31 6.36
C PRO A 15 14.25 -12.93 6.03
N LYS A 16 14.10 -13.50 4.83
CA LYS A 16 12.83 -14.06 4.31
C LYS A 16 12.14 -15.04 5.27
N LYS A 17 12.91 -15.87 5.97
CA LYS A 17 12.40 -16.84 6.96
C LYS A 17 11.59 -16.20 8.08
N LYS A 18 11.88 -14.93 8.41
CA LYS A 18 11.26 -14.18 9.51
C LYS A 18 10.22 -13.17 9.04
N HIS A 19 9.97 -13.04 7.73
CA HIS A 19 9.00 -12.08 7.19
C HIS A 19 7.61 -12.26 7.78
N LYS A 20 7.12 -13.49 7.85
CA LYS A 20 5.78 -13.78 8.39
C LYS A 20 5.67 -13.37 9.86
N GLU A 21 6.66 -13.73 10.67
CA GLU A 21 6.70 -13.40 12.10
C GLU A 21 6.70 -11.88 12.33
N VAL A 22 7.57 -11.16 11.61
CA VAL A 22 7.68 -9.70 11.74
C VAL A 22 6.42 -9.00 11.23
N SER A 23 5.82 -9.46 10.13
CA SER A 23 4.56 -8.89 9.61
C SER A 23 3.42 -8.97 10.62
N GLU A 24 3.26 -10.12 11.30
CA GLU A 24 2.20 -10.30 12.29
C GLU A 24 2.46 -9.43 13.53
N LYS A 25 3.71 -9.35 14.01
CA LYS A 25 4.08 -8.43 15.11
C LYS A 25 3.77 -6.97 14.77
N ILE A 26 4.13 -6.51 13.56
CA ILE A 26 3.82 -5.15 13.10
C ILE A 26 2.30 -4.92 13.08
N LYS A 27 1.54 -5.88 12.56
CA LYS A 27 0.08 -5.78 12.49
C LYS A 27 -0.57 -5.67 13.88
N GLU A 28 -0.07 -6.42 14.85
CA GLU A 28 -0.54 -6.34 16.25
C GLU A 28 -0.15 -5.02 16.91
N ALA A 29 1.08 -4.54 16.66
CA ALA A 29 1.58 -3.31 17.26
C ALA A 29 0.89 -2.05 16.71
N LEU A 30 0.40 -2.06 15.46
CA LEU A 30 -0.27 -0.92 14.82
C LEU A 30 -1.64 -0.52 15.45
N VAL A 31 -2.09 -1.25 16.46
CA VAL A 31 -3.31 -0.95 17.24
C VAL A 31 -3.05 0.14 18.29
N ASP A 32 -1.84 0.23 18.83
CA ASP A 32 -1.49 1.07 19.98
C ASP A 32 -0.10 1.70 19.80
N ARG A 33 0.02 3.00 20.10
CA ARG A 33 1.30 3.73 20.02
C ARG A 33 2.38 3.11 20.89
N GLN A 34 2.04 2.69 22.10
CA GLN A 34 3.01 2.13 23.04
C GLN A 34 3.53 0.78 22.53
N LYS A 35 2.63 -0.08 22.06
CA LYS A 35 3.01 -1.37 21.46
C LYS A 35 3.91 -1.21 20.24
N LEU A 36 3.67 -0.18 19.42
CA LEU A 36 4.53 0.13 18.28
C LEU A 36 5.93 0.56 18.72
N GLN A 37 6.04 1.40 19.75
CA GLN A 37 7.34 1.79 20.31
C GLN A 37 8.09 0.61 20.92
N ASP A 38 7.39 -0.27 21.64
CA ASP A 38 7.99 -1.48 22.21
C ASP A 38 8.51 -2.42 21.12
N LEU A 39 7.75 -2.59 20.03
CA LEU A 39 8.18 -3.35 18.86
C LEU A 39 9.40 -2.73 18.17
N ILE A 40 9.47 -1.40 18.06
CA ILE A 40 10.64 -0.71 17.48
C ILE A 40 11.89 -1.04 18.29
N ARG A 41 11.81 -0.99 19.63
CA ARG A 41 12.91 -1.35 20.54
C ARG A 41 13.28 -2.84 20.41
N GLU A 42 12.29 -3.72 20.33
CA GLU A 42 12.51 -5.15 20.14
C GLU A 42 13.27 -5.42 18.83
N LEU A 43 12.85 -4.79 17.73
CA LEU A 43 13.49 -4.96 16.42
C LEU A 43 14.92 -4.43 16.40
N ASP A 44 15.21 -3.34 17.11
CA ASP A 44 16.57 -2.82 17.23
C ASP A 44 17.47 -3.79 18.01
N ASN A 45 16.97 -4.36 19.13
CA ASN A 45 17.65 -5.40 19.90
C ASN A 45 17.92 -6.68 19.06
N MET A 46 17.01 -7.02 18.14
CA MET A 46 17.16 -8.14 17.21
C MET A 46 18.11 -7.85 16.03
N ARG A 47 18.78 -6.69 16.01
CA ARG A 47 19.63 -6.20 14.92
C ARG A 47 18.89 -5.95 13.60
N TYR A 48 17.59 -5.69 13.66
CA TYR A 48 16.78 -5.30 12.50
C TYR A 48 16.57 -3.78 12.42
N LYS A 49 17.65 -3.02 12.62
CA LYS A 49 17.66 -1.56 12.69
C LYS A 49 16.96 -0.89 11.51
N SER A 50 17.23 -1.30 10.27
CA SER A 50 16.60 -0.68 9.10
C SER A 50 15.07 -0.83 9.07
N THR A 51 14.54 -1.90 9.66
CA THR A 51 13.09 -2.10 9.83
C THR A 51 12.56 -1.22 10.95
N ALA A 52 13.27 -1.15 12.08
CA ALA A 52 12.95 -0.28 13.21
C ALA A 52 12.89 1.21 12.76
N ASP A 53 13.91 1.69 12.06
CA ASP A 53 13.98 3.05 11.50
C ASP A 53 12.78 3.35 10.58
N THR A 54 12.36 2.36 9.80
CA THR A 54 11.20 2.51 8.89
C THR A 54 9.91 2.67 9.67
N LEU A 55 9.73 1.89 10.74
CA LEU A 55 8.55 1.99 11.60
C LEU A 55 8.53 3.31 12.37
N GLU A 56 9.68 3.74 12.89
CA GLU A 56 9.83 5.01 13.60
C GLU A 56 9.53 6.21 12.71
N HIS A 57 10.03 6.21 11.47
CA HIS A 57 9.78 7.28 10.51
C HIS A 57 8.30 7.40 10.13
N PHE A 58 7.63 6.27 9.90
CA PHE A 58 6.24 6.26 9.44
C PHE A 58 5.19 6.17 10.56
N GLN A 59 5.58 6.10 11.84
CA GLN A 59 4.64 5.93 12.95
C GLN A 59 3.54 7.01 12.99
N TYR A 60 3.93 8.27 12.72
CA TYR A 60 3.02 9.41 12.76
C TYR A 60 2.02 9.36 11.60
N ASP A 61 2.48 9.04 10.39
CA ASP A 61 1.63 8.84 9.21
C ASP A 61 0.55 7.78 9.45
N VAL A 62 0.98 6.61 9.94
CA VAL A 62 0.07 5.45 10.04
C VAL A 62 -0.85 5.55 11.25
N MET A 63 -0.50 6.31 12.30
CA MET A 63 -1.31 6.46 13.51
C MET A 63 -2.07 7.78 13.61
N ASN A 64 -2.05 8.61 12.55
CA ASN A 64 -2.76 9.90 12.56
C ASN A 64 -4.27 9.76 12.82
N TYR A 65 -4.88 8.65 12.38
CA TYR A 65 -6.31 8.40 12.58
C TYR A 65 -6.72 8.29 14.06
N MET A 66 -5.78 8.07 14.98
CA MET A 66 -6.07 7.98 16.42
C MET A 66 -6.54 9.31 17.02
N GLN A 67 -6.38 10.43 16.31
CA GLN A 67 -6.92 11.73 16.70
C GLN A 67 -8.46 11.79 16.59
N PHE A 68 -9.08 10.91 15.80
CA PHE A 68 -10.53 10.85 15.66
C PHE A 68 -11.16 9.98 16.76
N PRO A 69 -12.49 10.06 16.99
CA PRO A 69 -13.17 9.15 17.92
C PRO A 69 -13.00 7.68 17.53
N GLN A 70 -12.88 6.78 18.52
CA GLN A 70 -12.62 5.35 18.31
C GLN A 70 -13.64 4.66 17.38
N SER A 71 -14.90 5.12 17.37
CA SER A 71 -15.95 4.63 16.48
C SER A 71 -15.56 4.69 14.98
N HIS A 72 -14.69 5.64 14.60
CA HIS A 72 -14.26 5.85 13.22
C HIS A 72 -12.99 5.06 12.86
N TRP A 73 -12.23 4.58 13.85
CA TRP A 73 -10.91 4.00 13.63
C TRP A 73 -10.94 2.80 12.68
N LYS A 74 -11.90 1.88 12.87
CA LYS A 74 -12.05 0.70 12.00
C LYS A 74 -12.30 1.10 10.54
N ARG A 75 -13.11 2.14 10.30
CA ARG A 75 -13.44 2.61 8.95
C ARG A 75 -12.26 3.31 8.28
N ILE A 76 -11.45 4.07 9.02
CA ILE A 76 -10.29 4.78 8.49
C ILE A 76 -9.11 3.83 8.25
N ARG A 77 -8.86 2.88 9.16
CA ARG A 77 -7.73 1.94 9.09
C ARG A 77 -7.87 0.93 7.94
N THR A 78 -9.10 0.52 7.63
CA THR A 78 -9.34 -0.58 6.68
C THR A 78 -9.26 -0.09 5.23
N PRO A 79 -8.49 -0.76 4.34
CA PRO A 79 -8.35 -0.34 2.94
C PRO A 79 -9.59 -0.63 2.07
N ASN A 80 -10.68 -1.16 2.64
CA ASN A 80 -11.86 -1.66 1.91
C ASN A 80 -12.42 -0.69 0.87
N ILE A 81 -12.50 0.62 1.18
CA ILE A 81 -12.99 1.62 0.23
C ILE A 81 -12.05 1.71 -0.98
N MET A 82 -10.75 1.81 -0.72
CA MET A 82 -9.73 1.88 -1.76
C MET A 82 -9.67 0.59 -2.58
N GLU A 83 -9.71 -0.58 -1.93
CA GLU A 83 -9.72 -1.88 -2.59
C GLU A 83 -10.97 -2.06 -3.46
N ARG A 84 -12.15 -1.65 -2.96
CA ARG A 84 -13.38 -1.67 -3.74
C ARG A 84 -13.27 -0.77 -4.96
N THR A 85 -12.84 0.47 -4.79
CA THR A 85 -12.64 1.41 -5.90
C THR A 85 -11.64 0.83 -6.92
N ASN A 86 -10.51 0.30 -6.46
CA ASN A 86 -9.52 -0.34 -7.32
C ASN A 86 -10.08 -1.55 -8.07
N LYS A 87 -10.99 -2.32 -7.45
CA LYS A 87 -11.69 -3.44 -8.09
C LYS A 87 -12.68 -2.96 -9.15
N GLU A 88 -13.42 -1.88 -8.90
CA GLU A 88 -14.31 -1.26 -9.90
C GLU A 88 -13.51 -0.71 -11.08
N ILE A 89 -12.44 0.05 -10.80
CA ILE A 89 -11.50 0.54 -11.83
C ILE A 89 -10.98 -0.65 -12.62
N LYS A 90 -10.50 -1.70 -11.97
CA LYS A 90 -10.05 -2.90 -12.69
C LYS A 90 -11.14 -3.53 -13.52
N ARG A 91 -12.42 -3.56 -13.10
CA ARG A 91 -13.50 -4.10 -13.96
C ARG A 91 -13.70 -3.26 -15.21
N ILE A 92 -13.71 -1.94 -15.06
CA ILE A 92 -13.81 -0.98 -16.18
C ILE A 92 -12.61 -1.14 -17.10
N TRP A 93 -11.40 -1.19 -16.55
CA TRP A 93 -10.14 -1.29 -17.28
C TRP A 93 -9.77 -2.73 -17.69
N THR A 94 -10.41 -3.78 -17.19
CA THR A 94 -10.27 -5.15 -17.74
C THR A 94 -11.05 -5.32 -19.03
N PHE A 95 -11.93 -4.36 -19.36
CA PHE A 95 -12.32 -4.08 -20.73
C PHE A 95 -11.18 -3.30 -21.44
N GLN A 96 -9.96 -3.81 -21.31
CA GLN A 96 -8.86 -3.40 -22.18
C GLN A 96 -8.81 -4.43 -23.31
N PRO A 97 -8.80 -3.97 -24.56
CA PRO A 97 -8.85 -4.88 -25.66
C PRO A 97 -7.66 -5.84 -25.66
N ARG A 98 -7.91 -7.15 -25.77
CA ARG A 98 -6.88 -8.18 -25.59
C ARG A 98 -5.87 -8.27 -26.73
N ASN A 99 -6.06 -7.50 -27.79
CA ASN A 99 -5.12 -7.42 -28.91
C ASN A 99 -4.69 -5.96 -29.15
N THR A 100 -3.46 -5.80 -29.66
CA THR A 100 -2.88 -4.50 -30.03
C THR A 100 -3.74 -3.74 -31.03
N PHE A 101 -4.53 -4.43 -31.85
CA PHE A 101 -5.41 -3.85 -32.86
C PHE A 101 -6.56 -3.04 -32.24
N GLN A 102 -7.27 -3.62 -31.28
CA GLN A 102 -8.39 -2.95 -30.62
C GLN A 102 -7.89 -1.86 -29.65
N ILE A 103 -6.68 -1.97 -29.10
CA ILE A 103 -6.05 -0.88 -28.31
C ILE A 103 -5.79 0.33 -29.21
N LEU A 104 -5.26 0.12 -30.42
CA LEU A 104 -5.02 1.19 -31.39
C LEU A 104 -6.35 1.80 -31.88
N GLU A 105 -7.39 1.01 -32.01
CA GLU A 105 -8.73 1.46 -32.40
C GLU A 105 -9.39 2.32 -31.31
N PHE A 106 -9.29 1.90 -30.04
CA PHE A 106 -9.73 2.67 -28.88
C PHE A 106 -8.92 3.97 -28.70
N GLN A 107 -7.61 3.94 -28.93
CA GLN A 107 -6.79 5.15 -28.92
C GLN A 107 -7.13 6.11 -30.07
N LYS A 108 -7.53 5.59 -31.25
CA LYS A 108 -8.04 6.39 -32.37
C LYS A 108 -9.38 7.05 -32.04
N GLU A 109 -10.27 6.37 -31.31
CA GLU A 109 -11.53 6.95 -30.83
C GLU A 109 -11.32 8.06 -29.80
N ILE A 110 -10.37 7.90 -28.87
CA ILE A 110 -10.13 8.88 -27.79
C ILE A 110 -9.36 10.10 -28.28
N HIS A 111 -8.31 9.91 -29.09
CA HIS A 111 -7.38 10.99 -29.47
C HIS A 111 -7.58 11.51 -30.89
N GLY A 112 -8.50 10.93 -31.67
CA GLY A 112 -8.63 11.20 -33.10
C GLY A 112 -7.47 10.60 -33.91
N THR A 113 -7.71 10.31 -35.20
CA THR A 113 -6.73 9.61 -36.05
C THR A 113 -5.45 10.41 -36.30
N GLU A 114 -5.49 11.74 -36.19
CA GLU A 114 -4.34 12.62 -36.46
C GLU A 114 -3.30 12.57 -35.33
N ALA A 115 -3.71 12.50 -34.05
CA ALA A 115 -2.79 12.51 -32.91
C ALA A 115 -1.94 11.24 -32.77
N LEU A 116 -2.40 10.10 -33.29
CA LEU A 116 -1.65 8.84 -33.26
C LEU A 116 -0.54 8.76 -34.32
N MET A 117 -0.57 9.60 -35.35
CA MET A 117 0.50 9.68 -36.35
C MET A 117 1.73 10.43 -35.81
N GLU A 118 1.54 11.43 -34.93
CA GLU A 118 2.64 12.17 -34.31
C GLU A 118 3.38 11.38 -33.21
N LEU A 119 2.69 10.46 -32.53
CA LEU A 119 3.28 9.65 -31.45
C LEU A 119 4.14 8.46 -31.92
N LYS A 120 4.28 8.25 -33.24
CA LYS A 120 5.06 7.16 -33.84
C LYS A 120 6.38 7.60 -34.50
N LEU A 121 6.78 8.86 -34.33
CA LEU A 121 8.10 9.38 -34.71
C LEU A 121 9.08 9.34 -33.52
#